data_AF-A0A1Y1ZNR5-F1
#
_entry.id   AF-A0A1Y1ZNR5-F1
#
_cell.length_a   1.000
_cell.length_b   1.000
_cell.length_c   1.000
_cell.angle_alpha   90.00
_cell.angle_beta   90.00
_cell.angle_gamma   90.00
#
_symmetry.space_group_name_H-M   'P 1'
#
loop_
_entity.id
_entity.type
_entity.pdbx_description
1 polymer ?
#
loop_
_entity_poly.entity_id
_entity_poly.type
_entity_poly.pdbx_seq_one_letter_code
_entity_poly.pdbx_strand_id
1 'polypeptide(L)'
;FFRDTTYPLPSPSPSQPVDLDEYHAHLDHCADMLGQRFMCDADAGLIKYNWLSGHHSPHPNFNTLHRCRDYGRLFHAARRYA
;
A
#
# COMPACT_ATOMS: atom_id res chain seq x y z
N PHE A 1 14.87 12.87 2.82
CA PHE A 1 15.08 11.43 2.60
C PHE A 1 14.17 10.81 1.54
N PHE A 2 13.04 11.44 1.15
CA PHE A 2 12.30 11.12 -0.10
C PHE A 2 12.59 12.15 -1.19
N ARG A 3 13.83 12.20 -1.70
CA ARG A 3 14.16 13.15 -2.77
C ARG A 3 14.66 12.50 -4.06
N ASP A 4 14.47 11.19 -4.21
CA ASP A 4 15.05 10.44 -5.33
C ASP A 4 14.16 9.31 -5.91
N THR A 5 12.84 9.34 -5.69
CA THR A 5 11.92 8.31 -6.22
C THR A 5 10.93 8.86 -7.25
N THR A 6 11.37 9.83 -8.04
CA THR A 6 10.72 10.14 -9.33
C THR A 6 11.53 9.46 -10.43
N TYR A 7 11.51 8.14 -10.48
CA TYR A 7 11.93 7.43 -11.69
C TYR A 7 10.69 7.31 -12.57
N PRO A 8 10.56 8.10 -13.66
CA PRO A 8 9.62 7.75 -14.70
C PRO A 8 10.21 6.53 -15.41
N LEU A 9 9.95 5.34 -14.88
CA LEU A 9 10.20 4.14 -15.68
C LEU A 9 9.23 4.24 -16.87
N PRO A 10 9.74 4.26 -18.11
CA PRO A 10 8.88 4.31 -19.28
C PRO A 10 7.96 3.09 -19.23
N SER A 11 6.66 3.33 -19.35
CA SER A 11 5.70 2.24 -19.54
C SER A 11 6.18 1.40 -20.73
N PRO A 12 6.27 0.06 -20.59
CA PRO A 12 6.82 -0.77 -21.65
C PRO A 12 5.99 -0.56 -22.92
N SER A 13 6.67 -0.15 -24.00
CA SER A 13 6.07 -0.13 -25.33
C SER A 13 5.66 -1.56 -25.69
N PRO A 14 4.47 -1.79 -26.26
CA PRO A 14 4.01 -3.13 -26.67
C PRO A 14 4.91 -3.82 -27.71
N SER A 15 5.94 -3.15 -28.21
CA SER A 15 6.90 -3.62 -29.22
C SER A 15 8.28 -4.02 -28.68
N GLN A 16 8.54 -3.95 -27.36
CA GLN A 16 9.85 -4.30 -26.78
C GLN A 16 9.77 -5.66 -26.06
N PRO A 17 10.79 -6.54 -26.19
CA PRO A 17 10.89 -7.71 -25.33
C PRO A 17 11.00 -7.26 -23.88
N VAL A 18 10.18 -7.84 -23.00
CA VAL A 18 10.25 -7.57 -21.56
C VAL A 18 11.55 -8.17 -21.05
N ASP A 19 12.44 -7.32 -20.54
CA ASP A 19 13.59 -7.78 -19.77
C ASP A 19 13.10 -8.33 -18.44
N LEU A 20 13.33 -9.63 -18.21
CA LEU A 20 12.88 -10.34 -17.01
C LEU A 20 13.59 -9.81 -15.75
N ASP A 21 14.85 -9.39 -15.88
CA ASP A 21 15.62 -8.87 -14.76
C ASP A 21 15.12 -7.47 -14.36
N GLU A 22 14.83 -6.61 -15.35
CA GLU A 22 14.19 -5.31 -15.12
C GLU A 22 12.80 -5.47 -14.50
N TYR A 23 12.00 -6.43 -14.97
CA TYR A 23 10.66 -6.70 -14.43
C TYR A 23 10.73 -7.14 -12.96
N HIS A 24 11.62 -8.07 -12.61
CA HIS A 24 11.78 -8.50 -11.22
C HIS A 24 12.31 -7.36 -10.34
N ALA A 25 13.30 -6.61 -10.78
CA ALA A 25 13.79 -5.43 -10.04
C ALA A 25 12.68 -4.38 -9.84
N HIS A 26 11.79 -4.22 -10.82
CA HIS A 26 10.62 -3.35 -10.70
C HIS A 26 9.64 -3.86 -9.61
N LEU A 27 9.36 -5.15 -9.58
CA LEU A 27 8.48 -5.71 -8.56
C LEU A 27 9.10 -5.65 -7.16
N ASP A 28 10.38 -5.97 -7.03
CA ASP A 28 11.07 -6.04 -5.74
C ASP A 28 11.12 -4.68 -5.05
N HIS A 29 11.51 -3.62 -5.75
CA HIS A 29 11.52 -2.29 -5.12
C HIS A 29 10.11 -1.80 -4.79
N CYS A 30 9.09 -2.14 -5.59
CA CYS A 30 7.69 -1.82 -5.28
C CYS A 30 7.23 -2.53 -4.00
N ALA A 31 7.52 -3.83 -3.89
CA ALA A 31 7.22 -4.61 -2.70
C ALA A 31 7.93 -4.04 -1.47
N ASP A 32 9.20 -3.66 -1.59
CA ASP A 32 9.96 -3.03 -0.51
C ASP A 32 9.38 -1.69 -0.09
N MET A 33 9.02 -0.82 -1.04
CA MET A 33 8.40 0.47 -0.74
C MET A 33 7.04 0.29 -0.05
N LEU A 34 6.22 -0.66 -0.52
CA LEU A 34 4.94 -0.99 0.11
C LEU A 34 5.14 -1.53 1.54
N GLY A 35 6.10 -2.43 1.73
CA GLY A 35 6.46 -2.96 3.05
C GLY A 35 6.87 -1.85 4.02
N GLN A 36 7.77 -0.96 3.59
CA GLN A 36 8.19 0.20 4.37
C GLN A 36 7.02 1.14 4.69
N ARG A 37 6.14 1.38 3.71
CA ARG A 37 4.95 2.21 3.90
C ARG A 37 4.02 1.61 4.94
N PHE A 38 3.74 0.31 4.88
CA PHE A 38 2.85 -0.36 5.82
C PHE A 38 3.39 -0.40 7.24
N MET A 39 4.71 -0.51 7.43
CA MET A 39 5.30 -0.40 8.77
C MET A 39 5.12 1.00 9.36
N CYS A 40 5.28 2.05 8.54
CA CYS A 40 5.16 3.44 8.99
C CYS A 40 3.71 3.88 9.20
N ASP A 41 2.79 3.41 8.37
CA ASP A 41 1.37 3.76 8.42
C ASP A 41 0.49 2.70 9.06
N ALA A 42 1.10 1.77 9.77
CA ALA A 42 0.39 0.74 10.50
C ALA A 42 -0.63 1.39 11.45
N ASP A 43 -1.90 1.19 11.14
CA ASP A 43 -3.01 1.78 11.88
C ASP A 43 -4.05 0.70 12.20
N ALA A 44 -4.63 0.79 13.39
CA ALA A 44 -5.75 -0.04 13.83
C ALA A 44 -7.00 0.82 14.07
N GLY A 45 -7.09 1.95 13.38
CA GLY A 45 -8.28 2.78 13.29
C GLY A 45 -9.43 2.05 12.61
N LEU A 46 -10.65 2.47 12.93
CA LEU A 46 -11.86 1.90 12.33
C LEU A 46 -12.13 2.56 10.97
N ILE A 47 -12.18 1.74 9.92
CA ILE A 47 -12.67 2.17 8.61
C ILE A 47 -14.20 2.17 8.64
N LYS A 48 -14.79 3.36 8.52
CA LYS A 48 -16.24 3.52 8.45
C LYS A 48 -16.72 3.22 7.04
N TYR A 49 -17.94 2.75 6.92
CA TYR A 49 -18.59 2.48 5.65
C TYR A 49 -19.70 3.51 5.43
N ASN A 50 -19.68 4.17 4.27
CA ASN A 50 -20.66 5.16 3.87
C ASN A 50 -21.58 4.59 2.78
N TRP A 51 -22.88 4.85 2.87
CA TRP A 51 -23.81 4.60 1.77
C TRP A 51 -23.68 5.71 0.73
N LEU A 52 -23.25 5.35 -0.47
CA LEU A 52 -23.15 6.26 -1.61
C LEU A 52 -24.40 6.13 -2.49
N SER A 53 -24.88 7.25 -3.04
CA SER A 53 -26.00 7.22 -3.98
C SER A 53 -25.66 6.33 -5.18
N GLY A 54 -26.63 5.54 -5.64
CA GLY A 54 -26.48 4.63 -6.79
C GLY A 54 -25.69 3.35 -6.51
N HIS A 55 -25.25 3.09 -5.28
CA HIS A 55 -24.53 1.88 -4.91
C HIS A 55 -25.38 0.96 -4.05
N HIS A 56 -25.32 -0.35 -4.34
CA HIS A 56 -26.11 -1.39 -3.68
C HIS A 56 -25.52 -1.85 -2.34
N SER A 57 -24.28 -1.46 -2.05
CA SER A 57 -23.55 -1.77 -0.83
C SER A 57 -22.77 -0.54 -0.35
N PRO A 58 -22.46 -0.44 0.95
CA PRO A 58 -21.75 0.72 1.46
C PRO A 58 -20.25 0.63 1.12
N HIS A 59 -19.63 1.78 0.86
CA HIS A 59 -18.23 1.88 0.47
C HIS A 59 -17.36 2.25 1.67
N PRO A 60 -16.15 1.66 1.81
CA PRO A 60 -15.22 2.04 2.86
C PRO A 60 -14.76 3.49 2.64
N ASN A 61 -14.81 4.28 3.71
CA ASN A 61 -14.28 5.62 3.77
C ASN A 61 -12.89 5.58 4.41
N PHE A 62 -11.87 5.61 3.56
CA PHE A 62 -10.46 5.65 3.99
C PHE A 62 -9.99 7.06 4.38
N ASN A 63 -10.83 8.10 4.25
CA ASN A 63 -10.52 9.44 4.74
C ASN A 63 -10.75 9.53 6.27
N THR A 64 -9.98 8.75 7.01
CA THR A 64 -9.97 8.70 8.46
C THR A 64 -8.70 9.35 9.01
N LEU A 65 -8.76 9.82 10.25
CA LEU A 65 -7.55 10.30 10.91
C LEU A 65 -6.63 9.12 11.20
N HIS A 66 -5.56 9.01 10.43
CA HIS A 66 -4.53 8.00 10.63
C HIS A 66 -3.53 8.43 11.71
N ARG A 67 -3.12 7.47 12.53
CA ARG A 67 -2.03 7.66 13.49
C ARG A 67 -1.03 6.54 13.36
N CYS A 68 0.21 6.87 13.03
CA CYS A 68 1.33 5.95 13.07
C CYS A 68 1.45 5.30 14.46
N ARG A 69 1.52 3.97 14.48
CA ARG A 69 1.70 3.15 15.68
C ARG A 69 2.84 2.17 15.48
N ASP A 70 3.33 1.64 16.59
CA ASP A 70 4.34 0.58 16.57
C ASP A 70 3.78 -0.67 15.86
N TYR A 71 4.34 -0.97 14.69
CA TYR A 71 3.92 -2.11 13.86
C TYR A 71 4.06 -3.45 14.58
N GLY A 72 5.16 -3.67 15.33
CA GLY A 72 5.40 -4.93 16.03
C GLY A 72 4.34 -5.20 17.11
N ARG A 73 3.93 -4.16 17.84
CA ARG A 73 2.84 -4.25 18.82
C ARG A 73 1.50 -4.55 18.15
N LEU A 74 1.20 -3.91 17.03
CA LEU A 74 -0.02 -4.17 16.25
C LEU A 74 -0.04 -5.61 15.72
N PHE A 75 1.06 -6.07 15.15
CA PHE A 75 1.19 -7.43 14.62
C PHE A 75 1.04 -8.49 15.72
N HIS A 76 1.69 -8.29 16.87
CA HIS A 76 1.54 -9.18 18.01
C HIS A 76 0.08 -9.22 18.52
N ALA A 77 -0.59 -8.06 18.61
CA ALA A 77 -1.99 -7.98 19.01
C ALA A 77 -2.89 -8.72 18.00
N ALA A 78 -2.71 -8.49 16.70
CA ALA A 78 -3.47 -9.18 15.66
C ALA A 78 -3.33 -10.70 15.78
N ARG A 79 -2.11 -11.22 15.97
CA ARG A 79 -1.88 -12.66 16.16
C ARG A 79 -2.49 -13.23 17.44
N ARG A 80 -2.62 -12.42 18.49
CA ARG A 80 -3.21 -12.84 19.77
C ARG A 80 -4.73 -12.97 19.71
N TYR A 81 -5.39 -12.16 18.89
CA TYR A 81 -6.84 -12.05 18.83
C TYR A 81 -7.46 -12.49 17.49
N ALA A 82 -6.65 -13.05 16.59
CA ALA A 82 -7.09 -13.65 15.32
C ALA A 82 -7.58 -15.08 15.48
#